data_AF-A0A3A6RDY0-F1
#
_entry.id   AF-A0A3A6RDY0-F1
#
_cell.length_a   1.000
_cell.length_b   1.000
_cell.length_c   1.000
_cell.angle_alpha   90.00
_cell.angle_beta   90.00
_cell.angle_gamma   90.00
#
_symmetry.space_group_name_H-M   'P 1'
#
loop_
_entity.id
_entity.type
_entity.pdbx_description
1 polymer ?
#
loop_
_entity_poly.entity_id
_entity_poly.type
_entity_poly.pdbx_seq_one_letter_code
_entity_poly.pdbx_strand_id
1 'polypeptide(L)' 'MNLTDALLILLLAARIHGTDEGVRTAAKSVVKKLPRSKRDGIYKVIDSKSPLRMVEVIAQHLELESPPQEQENNEQIV' A
#
# COMPACT_ATOMS: atom_id res chain seq x y z
N MET A 1 -3.55 16.31 -4.49
CA MET A 1 -3.28 14.93 -4.01
C MET A 1 -3.85 13.93 -5.00
N ASN A 2 -3.05 12.96 -5.41
CA ASN A 2 -3.46 11.84 -6.26
C ASN A 2 -3.53 10.53 -5.46
N LEU A 3 -3.84 9.41 -6.13
CA LEU A 3 -3.98 8.11 -5.47
C LEU A 3 -2.64 7.55 -4.96
N THR A 4 -1.54 7.83 -5.68
CA THR A 4 -0.19 7.44 -5.27
C THR A 4 0.22 8.12 -3.96
N ASP A 5 -0.03 9.42 -3.81
CA ASP A 5 0.23 10.17 -2.58
C ASP A 5 -0.54 9.56 -1.40
N ALA A 6 -1.81 9.20 -1.64
CA ALA A 6 -2.66 8.57 -0.65
C ALA A 6 -2.12 7.21 -0.21
N LEU A 7 -1.67 6.40 -1.17
CA LEU A 7 -1.11 5.08 -0.91
C LEU A 7 0.22 5.17 -0.14
N LEU A 8 1.11 6.07 -0.53
CA LEU A 8 2.37 6.33 0.19
C LEU A 8 2.13 6.70 1.65
N ILE A 9 1.15 7.56 1.92
CA ILE A 9 0.81 7.95 3.30
C ILE A 9 0.25 6.75 4.10
N LEU A 10 -0.57 5.90 3.48
CA LEU A 10 -1.09 4.70 4.15
C LEU A 10 0.02 3.71 4.48
N LEU A 11 0.93 3.46 3.52
CA LEU A 11 2.08 2.59 3.71
C LEU A 11 3.02 3.13 4.81
N LEU A 12 3.26 4.44 4.81
CA LEU A 12 4.06 5.09 5.84
C LEU A 12 3.39 5.02 7.22
N ALA A 13 2.08 5.24 7.30
CA ALA A 13 1.33 5.11 8.54
C ALA A 13 1.36 3.68 9.08
N ALA A 14 1.27 2.67 8.22
CA ALA A 14 1.43 1.27 8.60
C ALA A 14 2.82 1.00 9.19
N ARG A 15 3.88 1.54 8.58
CA ARG A 15 5.26 1.39 9.05
C ARG A 15 5.56 2.13 10.35
N ILE A 16 5.08 3.37 10.50
CA ILE A 16 5.36 4.20 11.68
C ILE A 16 4.51 3.79 12.88
N HIS A 17 3.20 3.59 12.68
CA HIS A 17 2.28 3.34 13.77
C HIS A 17 2.11 1.85 14.08
N GLY A 18 2.29 0.95 13.10
CA GLY A 18 2.18 -0.50 13.30
C GLY A 18 0.82 -0.96 13.84
N THR A 19 -0.24 -0.15 13.70
CA THR A 19 -1.55 -0.39 14.33
C THR A 19 -2.69 -0.02 13.41
N ASP A 20 -3.82 -0.70 13.58
CA ASP A 20 -5.05 -0.43 12.81
C ASP A 20 -5.57 1.00 13.01
N GLU A 21 -5.49 1.52 14.24
CA GLU A 21 -5.94 2.88 14.55
C GLU A 21 -5.10 3.95 13.84
N GLY A 22 -3.77 3.77 13.82
CA GLY A 22 -2.86 4.69 13.12
C GLY A 22 -3.16 4.75 11.63
N VAL A 23 -3.34 3.58 10.99
CA VAL A 23 -3.71 3.50 9.58
C VAL A 23 -5.08 4.11 9.31
N ARG A 24 -6.07 3.85 10.17
CA ARG A 24 -7.43 4.42 10.02
C ARG A 24 -7.43 5.94 10.16
N THR A 25 -6.64 6.47 11.08
CA THR A 25 -6.50 7.92 11.28
C THR A 25 -5.86 8.58 10.06
N ALA A 26 -4.81 7.97 9.51
CA ALA A 26 -4.19 8.42 8.28
C ALA A 26 -5.18 8.39 7.10
N ALA A 27 -5.92 7.28 6.93
CA ALA A 27 -6.92 7.13 5.88
C ALA A 27 -8.02 8.21 5.95
N LYS A 28 -8.52 8.52 7.15
CA LYS A 28 -9.49 9.61 7.38
C LYS A 28 -8.93 11.00 7.04
N SER A 29 -7.63 11.21 7.18
CA SER A 29 -6.97 12.47 6.78
C SER A 29 -6.81 12.55 5.26
N VAL A 30 -6.40 11.44 4.63
CA VAL A 30 -6.17 11.33 3.18
C VAL A 30 -7.47 11.48 2.38
N VAL A 31 -8.56 10.82 2.81
CA VAL A 31 -9.84 10.85 2.08
C VAL A 31 -10.40 12.28 1.92
N LYS A 32 -10.12 13.17 2.88
CA LYS A 32 -10.52 14.58 2.83
C LYS A 32 -9.76 15.37 1.76
N LYS A 33 -8.54 14.94 1.42
CA LYS A 33 -7.63 15.61 0.48
C LYS A 33 -7.73 15.09 -0.96
N LEU A 34 -8.42 13.96 -1.16
CA LEU A 34 -8.63 13.35 -2.48
C LEU A 34 -9.85 13.93 -3.22
N PRO A 35 -9.80 13.99 -4.56
CA PRO A 35 -10.99 14.20 -5.39
C PRO A 35 -12.04 13.11 -5.11
N ARG A 36 -13.34 13.49 -5.12
CA ARG A 36 -14.45 12.59 -4.75
C ARG A 36 -14.42 11.26 -5.51
N SER A 37 -14.10 11.28 -6.79
CA SER A 37 -14.03 10.10 -7.67
C SER A 37 -12.97 9.07 -7.25
N LYS A 38 -11.98 9.45 -6.43
CA LYS A 38 -10.86 8.59 -6.01
C LYS A 38 -10.97 8.12 -4.54
N ARG A 39 -12.09 8.40 -3.87
CA ARG A 39 -12.24 8.11 -2.43
C ARG A 39 -12.66 6.69 -2.11
N ASP A 40 -13.26 5.97 -3.07
CA ASP A 40 -13.84 4.64 -2.85
C ASP A 40 -12.83 3.65 -2.23
N GLY A 41 -11.63 3.56 -2.79
CA GLY A 41 -10.57 2.70 -2.26
C GLY A 41 -10.15 3.07 -0.83
N ILE A 42 -10.17 4.35 -0.47
CA ILE A 42 -9.81 4.79 0.88
C ILE A 42 -10.92 4.49 1.88
N TYR A 43 -12.19 4.58 1.49
CA TYR A 43 -13.29 4.17 2.36
C TYR A 43 -13.23 2.68 2.71
N LYS A 44 -12.83 1.83 1.76
CA LYS A 44 -12.59 0.40 2.05
C LYS A 44 -11.54 0.17 3.15
N VAL A 45 -10.47 0.97 3.16
CA VAL A 45 -9.48 0.96 4.24
C VAL A 45 -10.10 1.48 5.55
N ILE A 46 -10.82 2.60 5.50
CA ILE A 46 -11.46 3.22 6.69
C ILE A 46 -12.49 2.30 7.33
N ASP A 47 -13.22 1.50 6.56
CA ASP A 47 -14.32 0.64 7.05
C ASP A 47 -13.85 -0.78 7.36
N SER A 48 -12.61 -1.12 6.99
CA SER A 48 -12.01 -2.42 7.30
C SER A 48 -11.93 -2.68 8.81
N LYS A 49 -12.13 -3.93 9.21
CA LYS A 49 -11.86 -4.40 10.58
C LYS A 49 -10.36 -4.48 10.88
N SER A 50 -9.54 -4.64 9.85
CA SER A 50 -8.08 -4.78 9.93
C SER A 50 -7.38 -3.92 8.86
N PRO A 51 -7.44 -2.59 8.95
CA PRO A 51 -6.84 -1.67 7.97
C PRO A 51 -5.32 -1.84 7.82
N LEU A 52 -4.59 -2.16 8.88
CA LEU A 52 -3.15 -2.42 8.81
C LEU A 52 -2.86 -3.60 7.88
N ARG A 53 -3.53 -4.73 8.13
CA ARG A 53 -3.37 -5.94 7.32
C ARG A 53 -3.76 -5.70 5.85
N MET A 54 -4.80 -4.92 5.61
CA MET A 54 -5.22 -4.57 4.26
C MET A 54 -4.14 -3.77 3.51
N VAL A 55 -3.54 -2.77 4.17
CA VAL A 55 -2.45 -1.96 3.59
C VAL A 55 -1.20 -2.79 3.34
N GLU A 56 -0.86 -3.72 4.23
CA GLU A 56 0.26 -4.66 4.01
C GLU A 56 0.03 -5.55 2.78
N VAL A 57 -1.19 -6.07 2.61
CA VAL A 57 -1.52 -6.89 1.42
C VAL A 57 -1.42 -6.05 0.16
N ILE A 58 -1.88 -4.79 0.18
CA ILE A 58 -1.71 -3.88 -0.95
C ILE A 58 -0.22 -3.68 -1.25
N ALA A 59 0.62 -3.49 -0.23
CA ALA A 59 2.07 -3.35 -0.39
C ALA A 59 2.68 -4.57 -1.10
N GLN A 60 2.32 -5.78 -0.66
CA GLN A 60 2.81 -7.03 -1.24
C GLN A 60 2.46 -7.18 -2.72
N HIS A 61 1.30 -6.67 -3.15
CA HIS A 61 0.91 -6.71 -4.57
C HIS A 61 1.62 -5.63 -5.42
N LEU A 62 2.14 -4.56 -4.82
CA LEU A 62 2.93 -3.55 -5.53
C LEU A 62 4.36 -4.03 -5.79
N GLU A 63 4.91 -4.87 -4.91
CA GLU A 63 6.30 -5.38 -5.02
C GLU A 63 6.46 -6.46 -6.09
N LEU A 64 5.37 -6.96 -6.69
CA LEU A 64 5.39 -7.98 -7.75
C LEU A 64 5.76 -7.43 -9.14
N GLU A 65 6.04 -6.13 -9.27
CA GLU A 65 6.68 -5.54 -10.47
C GLU A 65 8.21 -5.39 -10.32
N SER A 66 8.86 -6.21 -9.48
CA SER A 66 10.33 -6.28 -9.49
C SER A 66 10.84 -6.79 -10.84
N PRO A 67 11.88 -6.17 -11.44
CA PRO A 67 12.39 -6.53 -12.76
C PRO A 67 12.80 -8.02 -12.83
N PRO A 68 12.75 -8.64 -14.02
CA PRO A 68 13.14 -10.03 -14.20
C PRO A 68 14.53 -10.23 -13.60
N GLN A 69 14.62 -11.14 -12.64
CA GLN A 69 15.89 -11.58 -12.09
C GLN A 69 16.68 -12.18 -13.26
N GLU A 70 17.80 -11.55 -13.64
CA GLU A 70 18.73 -12.14 -14.59
C GLU A 70 19.11 -13.52 -14.05
N GLN A 71 18.69 -14.56 -14.78
CA GLN A 71 19.20 -15.90 -14.56
C GLN A 71 20.69 -15.86 -14.87
N GLU A 72 21.53 -15.89 -13.85
CA GLU A 72 22.94 -16.28 -14.00
C GLU A 72 22.95 -17.71 -14.55
N ASN A 73 23.06 -17.82 -15.88
CA ASN A 73 23.31 -19.09 -16.57
C ASN A 73 24.73 -19.55 -16.23
N ASN A 74 24.87 -20.20 -15.07
CA ASN A 74 25.98 -21.09 -14.77
C ASN A 74 25.58 -22.52 -15.15
N GLU A 75 25.65 -22.81 -16.45
CA GLU A 75 25.89 -24.16 -16.98
C GLU A 75 27.08 -23.99 -17.94
N GLN A 76 28.32 -24.19 -17.49
CA GLN A 76 28.91 -25.50 -17.29
C GLN A 76 28.61 -26.44 -18.47
N ILE A 77 29.31 -26.20 -19.58
CA ILE A 77 29.49 -27.22 -20.61
C ILE A 77 30.96 -27.60 -20.62
N VAL A 78 31.13 -28.90 -20.43
CA VAL A 78 32.32 -29.75 -20.33
C VAL A 78 33.12 -29.74 -21.63
#